data_AF-A0A8C4VRN0-F1
#
_entry.id   AF-A0A8C4VRN0-F1
#
_cell.length_a   1.000
_cell.length_b   1.000
_cell.length_c   1.000
_cell.angle_alpha   90.00
_cell.angle_beta   90.00
_cell.angle_gamma   90.00
#
_symmetry.space_group_name_H-M   'P 1'
#
loop_
_entity.id
_entity.type
_entity.pdbx_description
1 polymer ?
#
loop_
_entity_poly.entity_id
_entity_poly.type
_entity_poly.pdbx_seq_one_letter_code
_entity_poly.pdbx_strand_id
1 'polypeptide(L)'
;MDRTLESLQYLIAQVLPHRDPALVFKDLNVVAMLQEFWENKQKQRAVFPSEGTVVYESLNSPGPPFVSFVTLPGGSCFGNFQCCLSRAEARRDAAKVALINSLFNELPCRKITKEFIMESVQEAVSSTSGTSSDADDPSTSIGAYHYMLESNMGKTMLEFQELMIVFQLLHWNGSLKALRETKCSRQEVISYYSQYSLDERMRSHMALDWIMKEQESPGIISQELQVALRELEEARKAGQELRFYKEKKEILSLALSQIYSDQVTSSSTDEQMGLTLSGYH
;
A
#
# COMPACT_ATOMS: atom_id res chain seq x y z
N MET A 1 -21.57 18.13 3.52
CA MET A 1 -20.35 18.58 2.78
C MET A 1 -19.72 19.81 3.44
N ASP A 2 -20.49 20.79 3.91
CA ASP A 2 -19.93 22.02 4.53
C ASP A 2 -19.13 21.79 5.83
N ARG A 3 -19.61 20.96 6.76
CA ARG A 3 -18.89 20.67 8.01
C ARG A 3 -17.51 20.06 7.79
N THR A 4 -17.35 19.27 6.73
CA THR A 4 -16.08 18.62 6.37
C THR A 4 -15.07 19.64 5.83
N LEU A 5 -15.54 20.63 5.08
CA LEU A 5 -14.73 21.72 4.55
C LEU A 5 -14.30 22.69 5.65
N GLU A 6 -15.21 23.04 6.57
CA GLU A 6 -14.92 23.85 7.76
C GLU A 6 -13.90 23.15 8.67
N SER A 7 -14.04 21.84 8.88
CA SER A 7 -13.07 21.04 9.65
C SER A 7 -11.70 21.01 8.98
N LEU A 8 -11.64 20.93 7.65
CA LEU A 8 -10.42 21.02 6.85
C LEU A 8 -9.78 22.40 6.96
N GLN A 9 -10.56 23.47 6.85
CA GLN A 9 -10.07 24.84 6.99
C GLN A 9 -9.49 25.11 8.39
N TYR A 10 -10.16 24.61 9.43
CA TYR A 10 -9.66 24.68 10.80
C TYR A 10 -8.36 23.89 11.00
N LEU A 11 -8.29 22.68 10.45
CA LEU A 11 -7.05 21.88 10.42
C LEU A 11 -5.92 22.60 9.70
N ILE A 12 -6.20 23.17 8.53
CA ILE A 12 -5.19 23.91 7.77
C ILE A 12 -4.72 25.13 8.56
N ALA A 13 -5.60 25.84 9.26
CA ALA A 13 -5.23 26.94 10.14
C ALA A 13 -4.39 26.48 11.36
N GLN A 14 -4.61 25.27 11.88
CA GLN A 14 -3.79 24.72 12.97
C GLN A 14 -2.42 24.23 12.51
N VAL A 15 -2.36 23.59 11.35
CA VAL A 15 -1.15 22.93 10.83
C VAL A 15 -0.29 23.89 10.02
N LEU A 16 -0.89 24.90 9.38
CA LEU A 16 -0.24 25.96 8.60
C LEU A 16 -0.73 27.35 9.07
N PRO A 17 -0.38 27.77 10.31
CA PRO A 17 -0.96 28.95 10.97
C PRO A 17 -0.68 30.29 10.29
N HIS A 18 0.20 30.33 9.29
CA HIS A 18 0.56 31.53 8.54
C HIS A 18 -0.20 31.70 7.23
N ARG A 19 -1.20 30.86 6.91
CA ARG A 19 -1.91 30.91 5.62
C ARG A 19 -3.43 30.96 5.77
N ASP A 20 -4.06 31.78 4.94
CA ASP A 20 -5.51 31.95 4.88
C ASP A 20 -6.20 30.67 4.35
N PRO A 21 -7.07 30.02 5.14
CA PRO A 21 -7.81 28.80 4.77
C PRO A 21 -8.65 28.91 3.49
N ALA A 22 -9.14 30.11 3.15
CA ALA A 22 -9.98 30.34 1.97
C ALA A 22 -9.19 30.33 0.66
N LEU A 23 -7.89 30.62 0.70
CA LEU A 23 -6.98 30.65 -0.44
C LEU A 23 -6.25 29.31 -0.69
N VAL A 24 -6.26 28.39 0.30
CA VAL A 24 -5.52 27.10 0.31
C VAL A 24 -5.71 26.27 -0.95
N PHE A 25 -6.91 26.33 -1.55
CA PHE A 25 -7.28 25.43 -2.64
C PHE A 25 -7.23 26.06 -4.05
N LYS A 26 -7.08 27.38 -4.16
CA LYS A 26 -7.05 28.08 -5.47
C LYS A 26 -5.65 28.53 -5.90
N ASP A 27 -4.80 28.97 -4.97
CA ASP A 27 -3.51 29.61 -5.31
C ASP A 27 -2.27 28.95 -4.67
N LEU A 28 -2.40 27.83 -3.95
CA LEU A 28 -1.24 27.20 -3.30
C LEU A 28 -0.56 26.13 -4.15
N ASN A 29 0.77 26.14 -4.04
CA ASN A 29 1.64 25.04 -4.42
C ASN A 29 1.40 23.85 -3.47
N VAL A 30 0.37 23.04 -3.77
CA VAL A 30 -0.03 21.86 -2.98
C VAL A 30 1.12 20.86 -2.82
N VAL A 31 1.98 20.75 -3.84
CA VAL A 31 3.18 19.91 -3.80
C VAL A 31 4.12 20.37 -2.68
N ALA A 32 4.33 21.68 -2.53
CA ALA A 32 5.14 22.24 -1.46
C ALA A 32 4.49 22.07 -0.07
N MET A 33 3.17 22.26 0.04
CA MET A 33 2.46 22.05 1.31
C MET A 33 2.56 20.61 1.80
N LEU A 34 2.37 19.64 0.89
CA LEU A 34 2.48 18.23 1.24
C LEU A 34 3.89 17.89 1.73
N GLN A 35 4.91 18.42 1.05
CA GLN A 35 6.30 18.26 1.45
C GLN A 35 6.55 18.85 2.85
N GLU A 36 6.15 20.10 3.08
CA GLU A 36 6.32 20.80 4.35
C GLU A 36 5.60 20.07 5.50
N PHE A 37 4.38 19.59 5.27
CA PHE A 37 3.62 18.82 6.24
C PHE A 37 4.38 17.58 6.73
N TRP A 38 4.89 16.77 5.79
CA TRP A 38 5.59 15.53 6.13
C TRP A 38 6.98 15.79 6.71
N GLU A 39 7.68 16.83 6.27
CA GLU A 39 8.96 17.25 6.86
C GLU A 39 8.79 17.71 8.32
N ASN A 40 7.76 18.50 8.61
CA ASN A 40 7.46 18.95 9.97
C ASN A 40 7.05 17.78 10.85
N LYS A 41 6.28 16.83 10.32
CA LYS A 41 5.88 15.61 11.03
C LYS A 41 7.08 14.73 11.39
N GLN A 42 8.07 14.60 10.50
CA GLN A 42 9.31 13.87 10.79
C GLN A 42 10.12 14.54 11.89
N LYS A 43 10.25 15.87 11.88
CA LYS A 43 10.94 16.63 12.94
C LYS A 43 10.28 16.45 14.31
N GLN A 44 8.95 16.31 14.35
CA GLN A 44 8.19 16.10 15.59
C GLN A 44 8.21 14.64 16.07
N ARG A 45 8.19 13.67 15.15
CA ARG A 45 8.25 12.23 15.46
C ARG A 45 9.68 11.69 15.30
N ALA A 46 10.59 12.10 16.17
CA ALA A 46 12.02 11.70 16.17
C ALA A 46 12.29 10.20 16.50
N VAL A 47 11.32 9.29 16.37
CA VAL A 47 11.40 7.92 16.91
C VAL A 47 11.09 6.82 15.87
N PHE A 48 10.54 7.14 14.70
CA PHE A 48 10.30 6.12 13.66
C PHE A 48 11.30 6.26 12.50
N PRO A 49 12.14 5.25 12.24
CA PRO A 49 12.92 5.18 11.01
C PRO A 49 12.01 4.72 9.87
N SER A 50 11.03 5.55 9.49
CA SER A 50 10.47 5.43 8.16
C SER A 50 11.29 6.36 7.28
N GLU A 51 12.36 5.81 6.72
CA GLU A 51 13.12 6.46 5.67
C GLU A 51 12.16 6.79 4.53
N GLY A 52 11.92 8.07 4.28
CA GLY A 52 11.12 8.46 3.14
C GLY A 52 10.76 9.91 3.16
N THR A 53 11.20 10.66 2.16
CA THR A 53 10.53 11.87 1.73
C THR A 53 9.28 11.50 0.92
N VAL A 54 8.37 12.45 0.71
CA VAL A 54 7.26 12.24 -0.22
C VAL A 54 7.82 11.95 -1.62
N VAL A 55 7.51 10.78 -2.18
CA VAL A 55 8.00 10.35 -3.49
C VAL A 55 6.93 10.59 -4.53
N TYR A 56 7.34 11.10 -5.68
CA TYR A 56 6.45 11.35 -6.82
C TYR A 56 6.91 10.51 -8.01
N GLU A 57 6.00 9.72 -8.57
CA GLU A 57 6.23 8.90 -9.75
C GLU A 57 5.28 9.35 -10.86
N SER A 58 5.80 9.67 -12.04
CA SER A 58 4.96 10.00 -13.20
C SER A 58 5.11 8.90 -14.25
N LEU A 59 3.99 8.39 -14.76
CA LEU A 59 4.04 7.40 -15.84
C LEU A 59 4.54 8.05 -17.13
N ASN A 60 5.40 7.32 -17.84
CA ASN A 60 5.89 7.71 -19.15
C ASN A 60 4.80 7.50 -20.19
N SER A 61 3.92 8.50 -20.35
CA SER A 61 2.94 8.55 -21.42
C SER A 61 3.36 9.54 -22.52
N PRO A 62 3.22 9.18 -23.81
CA PRO A 62 3.48 10.09 -24.93
C PRO A 62 2.41 11.18 -25.08
N GLY A 63 1.24 11.02 -24.45
CA GLY A 63 0.14 11.98 -24.49
C GLY A 63 -0.83 11.83 -23.32
N PRO A 64 -1.85 12.69 -23.22
CA PRO A 64 -2.86 12.60 -22.18
C PRO A 64 -3.72 11.32 -22.33
N PRO A 65 -4.30 10.80 -21.24
CA PRO A 65 -4.24 11.32 -19.87
C PRO A 65 -2.89 11.07 -19.20
N PHE A 66 -2.33 12.09 -18.55
CA PHE A 66 -1.12 11.93 -17.76
C PHE A 66 -1.46 11.38 -16.37
N VAL A 67 -0.64 10.44 -15.89
CA VAL A 67 -0.80 9.80 -14.59
C VAL A 67 0.40 10.09 -13.71
N SER A 68 0.15 10.41 -12.44
CA SER A 68 1.16 10.57 -11.42
C SER A 68 0.69 9.97 -10.11
N PHE A 69 1.62 9.37 -9.39
CA PHE A 69 1.44 8.78 -8.08
C PHE A 69 2.28 9.56 -7.05
N VAL A 70 1.79 9.58 -5.82
CA VAL A 70 2.43 10.16 -4.66
C VAL A 70 2.46 9.10 -3.59
N THR A 71 3.66 8.72 -3.18
CA THR A 71 3.88 7.80 -2.05
C THR A 71 4.34 8.61 -0.86
N LEU A 72 3.59 8.49 0.24
CA LEU A 72 3.85 9.16 1.50
C LEU A 72 4.86 8.37 2.34
N PRO A 73 5.53 9.01 3.30
CA PRO A 73 6.26 8.31 4.34
C PRO A 73 5.33 7.31 5.06
N GLY A 74 5.83 6.10 5.32
CA GLY A 74 4.99 4.99 5.76
C GLY A 74 4.26 4.26 4.63
N GLY A 75 4.47 4.63 3.36
CA GLY A 75 4.15 3.83 2.18
C GLY A 75 2.78 4.03 1.54
N SER A 76 1.83 4.74 2.17
CA SER A 76 0.53 5.03 1.56
C SER A 76 0.70 5.73 0.21
N CYS A 77 -0.08 5.31 -0.78
CA CYS A 77 0.05 5.78 -2.15
C CYS A 77 -1.28 6.32 -2.69
N PHE A 78 -1.21 7.46 -3.36
CA PHE A 78 -2.35 8.10 -4.00
C PHE A 78 -2.01 8.51 -5.43
N GLY A 79 -2.98 8.45 -6.34
CA GLY A 79 -2.81 8.88 -7.72
C GLY A 79 -3.68 10.09 -8.03
N ASN A 80 -3.41 10.74 -9.16
CA ASN A 80 -4.39 11.68 -9.71
C ASN A 80 -5.67 10.91 -10.05
N PHE A 81 -6.82 11.44 -9.67
CA PHE A 81 -8.12 10.82 -9.97
C PHE A 81 -8.73 11.43 -11.25
N GLN A 82 -8.34 12.65 -11.59
CA GLN A 82 -8.86 13.36 -12.76
C GLN A 82 -8.12 13.00 -14.05
N CYS A 83 -8.79 13.20 -15.19
CA CYS A 83 -8.17 13.18 -16.50
C CYS A 83 -7.32 14.44 -16.69
N CYS A 84 -6.01 14.34 -16.49
CA CYS A 84 -5.09 15.47 -16.56
C CYS A 84 -4.45 15.61 -17.96
N LEU A 85 -4.41 16.84 -18.48
CA LEU A 85 -3.89 17.15 -19.81
C LEU A 85 -2.39 17.48 -19.80
N SER A 86 -1.80 17.66 -18.62
CA SER A 86 -0.35 17.82 -18.45
C SER A 86 0.21 17.01 -17.27
N ARG A 87 1.50 16.68 -17.32
CA ARG A 87 2.21 16.02 -16.19
C ARG A 87 2.17 16.87 -14.92
N ALA A 88 2.25 18.19 -15.06
CA ALA A 88 2.18 19.12 -13.92
C ALA A 88 0.79 19.13 -13.27
N GLU A 89 -0.29 19.01 -14.05
CA GLU A 89 -1.64 18.83 -13.51
C GLU A 89 -1.79 17.50 -12.78
N ALA A 90 -1.35 16.40 -13.40
CA ALA A 90 -1.41 15.07 -12.77
C ALA A 90 -0.67 15.05 -11.43
N ARG A 91 0.55 15.61 -11.39
CA ARG A 91 1.33 15.73 -10.15
C ARG A 91 0.61 16.55 -9.08
N ARG A 92 0.02 17.69 -9.45
CA ARG A 92 -0.73 18.54 -8.52
C ARG A 92 -2.00 17.87 -8.01
N ASP A 93 -2.73 17.17 -8.87
CA ASP A 93 -3.95 16.46 -8.51
C ASP A 93 -3.65 15.31 -7.53
N ALA A 94 -2.63 14.49 -7.83
CA ALA A 94 -2.17 13.44 -6.92
C ALA A 94 -1.72 13.99 -5.56
N ALA A 95 -0.98 15.12 -5.55
CA ALA A 95 -0.55 15.80 -4.33
C ALA A 95 -1.75 16.31 -3.50
N LYS A 96 -2.82 16.79 -4.14
CA LYS A 96 -4.05 17.20 -3.45
C LYS A 96 -4.69 16.04 -2.72
N VAL A 97 -4.87 14.90 -3.39
CA VAL A 97 -5.45 13.69 -2.77
C VAL A 97 -4.59 13.25 -1.58
N ALA A 98 -3.27 13.20 -1.76
CA ALA A 98 -2.35 12.79 -0.71
C ALA A 98 -2.34 13.77 0.48
N LEU A 99 -2.38 15.09 0.26
CA LEU A 99 -2.44 16.09 1.33
C LEU A 99 -3.74 16.02 2.12
N ILE A 100 -4.87 15.88 1.42
CA ILE A 100 -6.17 15.75 2.07
C ILE A 100 -6.19 14.53 2.98
N ASN A 101 -5.72 13.37 2.49
CA ASN A 101 -5.63 12.15 3.31
C ASN A 101 -4.65 12.31 4.47
N SER A 102 -3.52 12.98 4.26
CA SER A 102 -2.52 13.25 5.32
C SER A 102 -3.11 14.09 6.45
N LEU A 103 -3.83 15.17 6.11
CA LEU A 103 -4.46 16.06 7.09
C LEU A 103 -5.61 15.37 7.83
N PHE A 104 -6.48 14.65 7.10
CA PHE A 104 -7.59 13.94 7.72
C PHE A 104 -7.10 12.89 8.72
N ASN A 105 -6.03 12.18 8.42
CA ASN A 105 -5.52 11.11 9.29
C ASN A 105 -4.97 11.61 10.63
N GLU A 106 -4.68 12.90 10.79
CA GLU A 106 -4.28 13.48 12.08
C GLU A 106 -5.47 13.78 13.01
N LEU A 107 -6.71 13.72 12.50
CA LEU A 107 -7.87 13.97 13.33
C LEU A 107 -8.05 12.88 14.40
N PRO A 108 -8.46 13.24 15.64
CA PRO A 108 -8.79 12.26 16.67
C PRO A 108 -9.83 11.22 16.24
N CYS A 109 -10.78 11.61 15.38
CA CYS A 109 -11.80 10.70 14.83
C CYS A 109 -11.25 9.69 13.80
N ARG A 110 -9.97 9.78 13.43
CA ARG A 110 -9.28 8.81 12.59
C ARG A 110 -8.37 7.87 13.38
N LYS A 111 -8.48 7.88 14.71
CA LYS A 111 -7.86 6.87 15.57
C LYS A 111 -8.80 5.70 15.81
N ILE A 112 -8.24 4.52 16.02
CA ILE A 112 -8.99 3.34 16.42
C ILE A 112 -9.43 3.53 17.88
N THR A 113 -10.73 3.74 18.09
CA THR A 113 -11.36 3.85 19.43
C THR A 113 -12.19 2.61 19.73
N LYS A 114 -12.56 2.40 21.00
CA LYS A 114 -13.41 1.27 21.39
C LYS A 114 -14.75 1.27 20.65
N GLU A 115 -15.33 2.46 20.46
CA GLU A 115 -16.58 2.66 19.72
C GLU A 115 -16.41 2.23 18.26
N PHE A 116 -15.32 2.65 17.61
CA PHE A 116 -14.99 2.24 16.25
C PHE A 116 -14.83 0.72 16.14
N ILE A 117 -14.15 0.07 17.10
CA ILE A 117 -13.97 -1.39 17.11
C ILE A 117 -15.32 -2.09 17.19
N MET A 118 -16.18 -1.68 18.12
CA MET A 118 -17.51 -2.26 18.30
C MET A 118 -18.36 -2.13 17.04
N GLU A 119 -18.41 -0.94 16.42
CA GLU A 119 -19.16 -0.70 15.18
C GLU A 119 -18.60 -1.52 14.01
N SER A 120 -17.26 -1.56 13.86
CA SER A 120 -16.60 -2.28 12.76
C SER A 120 -16.78 -3.79 12.86
N VAL A 121 -16.72 -4.36 14.08
CA VAL A 121 -16.94 -5.79 14.29
C VAL A 121 -18.41 -6.14 14.04
N GLN A 122 -19.35 -5.30 14.48
CA GLN A 122 -20.78 -5.50 14.23
C GLN A 122 -21.11 -5.46 12.74
N GLU A 123 -20.48 -4.55 11.99
CA GLU A 123 -20.60 -4.50 10.53
C GLU A 123 -20.04 -5.77 9.88
N ALA A 124 -18.86 -6.23 10.32
CA ALA A 124 -18.24 -7.45 9.83
C ALA A 124 -19.15 -8.68 10.03
N VAL A 125 -19.67 -8.88 11.25
CA VAL A 125 -20.65 -9.94 11.59
C VAL A 125 -21.86 -9.89 10.66
N SER A 126 -22.41 -8.70 10.44
CA SER A 126 -23.59 -8.50 9.59
C SER A 126 -23.30 -8.81 8.11
N SER A 127 -22.09 -8.44 7.63
CA SER A 127 -21.69 -8.62 6.23
C SER A 127 -21.36 -10.07 5.87
N THR A 128 -20.80 -10.85 6.81
CA THR A 128 -20.37 -12.24 6.56
C THR A 128 -21.39 -13.27 7.02
N SER A 129 -22.61 -12.87 7.42
CA SER A 129 -23.60 -13.75 8.06
C SER A 129 -23.04 -14.51 9.27
N GLY A 130 -22.13 -13.88 10.01
CA GLY A 130 -21.51 -14.47 11.21
C GLY A 130 -22.41 -14.34 12.44
N THR A 131 -21.93 -14.84 13.58
CA THR A 131 -22.56 -14.69 14.89
C THR A 131 -21.72 -13.84 15.82
N SER A 132 -22.33 -13.21 16.82
CA SER A 132 -21.58 -12.42 17.82
C SER A 132 -20.55 -13.27 18.58
N SER A 133 -20.77 -14.58 18.73
CA SER A 133 -19.79 -15.50 19.32
C SER A 133 -18.53 -15.68 18.47
N ASP A 134 -18.61 -15.49 17.15
CA ASP A 134 -17.43 -15.56 16.29
C ASP A 134 -16.45 -14.41 16.61
N ALA A 135 -16.94 -13.26 17.06
CA ALA A 135 -16.10 -12.13 17.45
C ALA A 135 -15.30 -12.37 18.73
N ASP A 136 -15.77 -13.27 19.59
CA ASP A 136 -15.12 -13.64 20.85
C ASP A 136 -14.13 -14.81 20.69
N ASP A 137 -14.19 -15.52 19.55
CA ASP A 137 -13.26 -16.59 19.21
C ASP A 137 -12.19 -16.10 18.22
N PRO A 138 -10.94 -15.88 18.67
CA PRO A 138 -9.88 -15.40 17.79
C PRO A 138 -9.38 -16.47 16.80
N SER A 139 -9.92 -17.69 16.86
CA SER A 139 -9.78 -18.71 15.83
C SER A 139 -10.75 -18.54 14.65
N THR A 140 -11.67 -17.57 14.67
CA THR A 140 -12.49 -17.21 13.51
C THR A 140 -11.87 -16.05 12.72
N SER A 141 -12.38 -15.74 11.54
CA SER A 141 -11.99 -14.52 10.81
C SER A 141 -12.43 -13.25 11.52
N ILE A 142 -13.60 -13.26 12.17
CA ILE A 142 -14.17 -12.09 12.85
C ILE A 142 -13.40 -11.82 14.14
N GLY A 143 -13.15 -12.84 14.96
CA GLY A 143 -12.36 -12.69 16.18
C GLY A 143 -10.90 -12.31 15.90
N ALA A 144 -10.31 -12.79 14.81
CA ALA A 144 -8.99 -12.34 14.37
C ALA A 144 -8.98 -10.85 13.95
N TYR A 145 -10.02 -10.39 13.24
CA TYR A 145 -10.19 -8.98 12.90
C TYR A 145 -10.38 -8.12 14.15
N HIS A 146 -11.22 -8.58 15.09
CA HIS A 146 -11.43 -7.94 16.38
C HIS A 146 -10.12 -7.81 17.17
N TYR A 147 -9.38 -8.91 17.34
CA TYR A 147 -8.08 -8.93 18.01
C TYR A 147 -7.08 -7.96 17.36
N MET A 148 -7.07 -7.87 16.03
CA MET A 148 -6.17 -6.97 15.33
C MET A 148 -6.52 -5.50 15.56
N LEU A 149 -7.82 -5.17 15.58
CA LEU A 149 -8.29 -3.83 15.92
C LEU A 149 -7.93 -3.45 17.36
N GLU A 150 -8.19 -4.34 18.33
CA GLU A 150 -7.84 -4.09 19.74
C GLU A 150 -6.34 -3.88 19.93
N SER A 151 -5.50 -4.67 19.26
CA SER A 151 -4.03 -4.55 19.32
C SER A 151 -3.49 -3.25 18.72
N ASN A 152 -4.32 -2.52 17.96
CA ASN A 152 -3.96 -1.25 17.32
C ASN A 152 -4.78 -0.06 17.86
N MET A 153 -5.43 -0.21 19.03
CA MET A 153 -6.18 0.87 19.67
C MET A 153 -5.31 2.12 19.89
N GLY A 154 -5.86 3.28 19.54
CA GLY A 154 -5.16 4.57 19.62
C GLY A 154 -4.23 4.88 18.44
N LYS A 155 -3.90 3.91 17.59
CA LYS A 155 -3.22 4.16 16.30
C LYS A 155 -4.16 4.80 15.30
N THR A 156 -3.59 5.49 14.32
CA THR A 156 -4.33 6.09 13.21
C THR A 156 -4.76 5.04 12.20
N MET A 157 -5.80 5.35 11.41
CA MET A 157 -6.28 4.47 10.35
C MET A 157 -5.18 4.14 9.33
N LEU A 158 -4.31 5.11 9.00
CA LEU A 158 -3.19 4.88 8.08
C LEU A 158 -2.16 3.88 8.62
N GLU A 159 -1.85 3.93 9.92
CA GLU A 159 -0.95 2.96 10.58
C GLU A 159 -1.58 1.56 10.59
N PHE A 160 -2.90 1.47 10.78
CA PHE A 160 -3.62 0.19 10.70
C PHE A 160 -3.75 -0.33 9.26
N GLN A 161 -3.89 0.56 8.28
CA GLN A 161 -3.96 0.22 6.86
C GLN A 161 -2.67 -0.46 6.38
N GLU A 162 -1.50 -0.06 6.86
CA GLU A 162 -0.26 -0.76 6.53
C GLU A 162 -0.32 -2.24 6.94
N LEU A 163 -0.78 -2.53 8.16
CA LEU A 163 -0.96 -3.90 8.62
C LEU A 163 -1.99 -4.66 7.78
N MET A 164 -3.11 -4.01 7.43
CA MET A 164 -4.12 -4.58 6.52
C MET A 164 -3.53 -4.98 5.18
N ILE A 165 -2.70 -4.13 4.59
CA ILE A 165 -2.08 -4.40 3.29
C ILE A 165 -1.15 -5.61 3.37
N VAL A 166 -0.37 -5.75 4.44
CA VAL A 166 0.47 -6.94 4.65
C VAL A 166 -0.39 -8.21 4.66
N PHE A 167 -1.49 -8.22 5.42
CA PHE A 167 -2.40 -9.37 5.46
C PHE A 167 -3.11 -9.65 4.12
N GLN A 168 -3.48 -8.61 3.38
CA GLN A 168 -4.06 -8.74 2.04
C GLN A 168 -3.05 -9.34 1.07
N LEU A 169 -1.78 -8.93 1.12
CA LEU A 169 -0.72 -9.47 0.28
C LEU A 169 -0.39 -10.93 0.64
N LEU A 170 -0.30 -11.26 1.93
CA LEU A 170 -0.10 -12.64 2.40
C LEU A 170 -1.27 -13.57 2.04
N HIS A 171 -2.48 -13.02 1.99
CA HIS A 171 -3.65 -13.75 1.50
C HIS A 171 -3.53 -14.00 -0.01
N TRP A 172 -3.25 -12.94 -0.76
CA TRP A 172 -3.16 -12.93 -2.21
C TRP A 172 -2.05 -13.84 -2.75
N ASN A 173 -0.84 -13.78 -2.17
CA ASN A 173 0.26 -14.65 -2.57
C ASN A 173 0.12 -16.08 -2.00
N GLY A 174 -0.86 -16.34 -1.13
CA GLY A 174 -1.15 -17.66 -0.58
C GLY A 174 -0.33 -18.04 0.67
N SER A 175 0.57 -17.18 1.18
CA SER A 175 1.32 -17.47 2.40
C SER A 175 0.42 -17.72 3.61
N LEU A 176 -0.72 -17.02 3.74
CA LEU A 176 -1.68 -17.30 4.82
C LEU A 176 -2.27 -18.72 4.74
N LYS A 177 -2.48 -19.24 3.53
CA LYS A 177 -2.95 -20.61 3.34
C LYS A 177 -1.87 -21.60 3.79
N ALA A 178 -0.62 -21.38 3.39
CA ALA A 178 0.51 -22.21 3.79
C ALA A 178 0.72 -22.21 5.32
N LEU A 179 0.67 -21.03 5.95
CA LEU A 179 0.78 -20.89 7.41
C LEU A 179 -0.33 -21.63 8.18
N ARG A 180 -1.55 -21.63 7.62
CA ARG A 180 -2.66 -22.39 8.18
C ARG A 180 -2.42 -23.90 8.08
N GLU A 181 -1.84 -24.37 6.98
CA GLU A 181 -1.50 -25.78 6.76
C GLU A 181 -0.36 -26.24 7.68
N THR A 182 0.56 -25.34 8.06
CA THR A 182 1.61 -25.59 9.08
C THR A 182 1.13 -25.43 10.52
N LYS A 183 -0.19 -25.32 10.75
CA LYS A 183 -0.84 -25.17 12.07
C LYS A 183 -0.44 -23.92 12.87
N CYS A 184 -0.03 -22.85 12.20
CA CYS A 184 0.13 -21.55 12.86
C CYS A 184 -1.25 -20.97 13.22
N SER A 185 -1.42 -20.51 14.46
CA SER A 185 -2.66 -19.84 14.86
C SER A 185 -2.77 -18.45 14.22
N ARG A 186 -4.00 -17.95 14.07
CA ARG A 186 -4.23 -16.59 13.53
C ARG A 186 -3.55 -15.54 14.40
N GLN A 187 -3.60 -15.69 15.73
CA GLN A 187 -3.00 -14.74 16.67
C GLN A 187 -1.47 -14.71 16.57
N GLU A 188 -0.81 -15.87 16.42
CA GLU A 188 0.65 -15.91 16.22
C GLU A 188 1.05 -15.21 14.93
N VAL A 189 0.32 -15.46 13.84
CA VAL A 189 0.55 -14.79 12.56
C VAL A 189 0.35 -13.28 12.68
N ILE A 190 -0.73 -12.84 13.35
CA ILE A 190 -1.00 -11.41 13.63
C ILE A 190 0.14 -10.80 14.46
N SER A 191 0.54 -11.44 15.55
CA SER A 191 1.60 -10.95 16.43
C SER A 191 2.94 -10.83 15.70
N TYR A 192 3.27 -11.80 14.84
CA TYR A 192 4.48 -11.80 14.04
C TYR A 192 4.48 -10.64 13.03
N TYR A 193 3.49 -10.57 12.14
CA TYR A 193 3.45 -9.57 11.07
C TYR A 193 3.15 -8.15 11.57
N SER A 194 2.59 -7.98 12.77
CA SER A 194 2.41 -6.66 13.39
C SER A 194 3.73 -5.94 13.74
N GLN A 195 4.85 -6.66 13.71
CA GLN A 195 6.18 -6.13 14.02
C GLN A 195 6.99 -5.74 12.76
N TYR A 196 6.50 -6.10 11.57
CA TYR A 196 7.20 -5.87 10.31
C TYR A 196 6.48 -4.82 9.48
N SER A 197 7.26 -3.93 8.85
CA SER A 197 6.78 -3.05 7.80
C SER A 197 6.88 -3.73 6.44
N LEU A 198 6.14 -3.21 5.46
CA LEU A 198 6.24 -3.68 4.07
C LEU A 198 7.51 -3.14 3.42
N ASP A 199 8.60 -3.89 3.61
CA ASP A 199 9.95 -3.57 3.17
C ASP A 199 10.42 -4.44 1.98
N GLU A 200 11.64 -4.17 1.51
CA GLU A 200 12.26 -4.91 0.40
C GLU A 200 12.42 -6.40 0.71
N ARG A 201 12.68 -6.75 1.98
CA ARG A 201 12.82 -8.15 2.40
C ARG A 201 11.51 -8.90 2.26
N MET A 202 10.40 -8.33 2.73
CA MET A 202 9.09 -8.95 2.57
C MET A 202 8.69 -9.05 1.10
N ARG A 203 8.92 -8.01 0.28
CA ARG A 203 8.68 -8.10 -1.17
C ARG A 203 9.49 -9.22 -1.83
N SER A 204 10.76 -9.36 -1.44
CA SER A 204 11.64 -10.41 -1.98
C SER A 204 11.15 -11.81 -1.61
N HIS A 205 10.72 -12.04 -0.36
CA HIS A 205 10.12 -13.32 0.02
C HIS A 205 8.84 -13.62 -0.77
N MET A 206 7.95 -12.64 -0.91
CA MET A 206 6.72 -12.81 -1.70
C MET A 206 7.02 -13.05 -3.18
N ALA A 207 8.07 -12.43 -3.73
CA ALA A 207 8.52 -12.66 -5.10
C ALA A 207 9.01 -14.11 -5.29
N LEU A 208 9.75 -14.67 -4.33
CA LEU A 208 10.16 -16.08 -4.35
C LEU A 208 8.95 -17.04 -4.35
N ASP A 209 7.94 -16.76 -3.52
CA ASP A 209 6.69 -17.54 -3.52
C ASP A 209 6.01 -17.53 -4.92
N TRP A 210 6.04 -16.39 -5.61
CA TRP A 210 5.53 -16.28 -6.98
C TRP A 210 6.39 -17.02 -8.00
N ILE A 211 7.72 -16.99 -7.87
CA ILE A 211 8.64 -17.75 -8.72
C ILE A 211 8.39 -19.25 -8.59
N MET A 212 8.16 -19.75 -7.38
CA MET A 212 7.80 -21.16 -7.17
C MET A 212 6.51 -21.54 -7.90
N LYS A 213 5.48 -20.67 -7.87
CA LYS A 213 4.23 -20.90 -8.62
C LYS A 213 4.43 -20.87 -10.13
N GLU A 214 5.32 -20.01 -10.63
CA GLU A 214 5.64 -19.94 -12.07
C GLU A 214 6.28 -21.24 -12.56
N GLN A 215 7.07 -21.92 -11.72
CA GLN A 215 7.64 -23.23 -12.05
C GLN A 215 6.54 -24.31 -12.20
N GLU A 216 5.49 -24.24 -11.37
CA GLU A 216 4.36 -25.17 -11.43
C GLU A 216 3.38 -24.83 -12.55
N SER A 217 3.16 -23.54 -12.81
CA SER A 217 2.21 -23.01 -13.78
C SER A 217 2.83 -21.85 -14.56
N PRO A 218 3.57 -22.13 -15.65
CA PRO A 218 4.22 -21.10 -16.46
C PRO A 218 3.23 -20.05 -16.99
N GLY A 219 3.63 -18.78 -16.93
CA GLY A 219 2.85 -17.62 -17.35
C GLY A 219 1.97 -16.99 -16.26
N ILE A 220 1.88 -17.59 -15.07
CA ILE A 220 1.00 -17.12 -14.01
C ILE A 220 1.40 -15.72 -13.50
N ILE A 221 2.70 -15.44 -13.37
CA ILE A 221 3.17 -14.12 -12.92
C ILE A 221 2.80 -13.05 -13.93
N SER A 222 2.98 -13.33 -15.23
CA SER A 222 2.62 -12.39 -16.30
C SER A 222 1.13 -12.11 -16.32
N GLN A 223 0.30 -13.16 -16.16
CA GLN A 223 -1.15 -13.03 -16.09
C GLN A 223 -1.58 -12.19 -14.87
N GLU A 224 -1.07 -12.51 -13.68
CA GLU A 224 -1.42 -11.80 -12.46
C GLU A 224 -0.94 -10.34 -12.51
N LEU A 225 0.19 -10.06 -13.17
CA LEU A 225 0.67 -8.69 -13.34
C LEU A 225 -0.30 -7.86 -14.19
N GLN A 226 -0.89 -8.44 -15.24
CA GLN A 226 -1.92 -7.75 -16.03
C GLN A 226 -3.19 -7.47 -15.20
N VAL A 227 -3.56 -8.38 -14.30
CA VAL A 227 -4.68 -8.16 -13.36
C VAL A 227 -4.34 -7.02 -12.41
N ALA A 228 -3.18 -7.07 -11.76
CA ALA A 228 -2.72 -6.05 -10.81
C ALA A 228 -2.65 -4.64 -11.43
N LEU A 229 -2.16 -4.53 -12.68
CA LEU A 229 -2.10 -3.26 -13.40
C LEU A 229 -3.49 -2.69 -13.72
N ARG A 230 -4.46 -3.56 -14.05
CA ARG A 230 -5.85 -3.15 -14.30
C ARG A 230 -6.52 -2.67 -13.02
N GLU A 231 -6.40 -3.44 -11.95
CA GLU A 231 -6.94 -3.09 -10.63
C GLU A 231 -6.34 -1.77 -10.12
N LEU A 232 -5.04 -1.55 -10.29
CA LEU A 232 -4.38 -0.29 -9.93
C LEU A 232 -4.99 0.91 -10.66
N GLU A 233 -5.27 0.77 -11.96
CA GLU A 233 -5.86 1.83 -12.76
C GLU A 233 -7.33 2.10 -12.40
N GLU A 234 -8.10 1.06 -12.09
CA GLU A 234 -9.48 1.18 -11.62
C GLU A 234 -9.55 1.83 -10.24
N ALA A 235 -8.72 1.38 -9.29
CA ALA A 235 -8.60 1.95 -7.96
C ALA A 235 -8.17 3.43 -8.00
N ARG A 236 -7.23 3.78 -8.89
CA ARG A 236 -6.81 5.16 -9.13
C ARG A 236 -7.98 6.03 -9.58
N LYS A 237 -8.77 5.58 -10.56
CA LYS A 237 -9.95 6.33 -11.04
C LYS A 237 -11.03 6.46 -9.96
N ALA A 238 -11.13 5.48 -9.07
CA ALA A 238 -12.03 5.52 -7.92
C ALA A 238 -11.52 6.40 -6.76
N GLY A 239 -10.31 6.96 -6.87
CA GLY A 239 -9.69 7.77 -5.81
C GLY A 239 -9.35 6.98 -4.55
N GLN A 240 -9.12 5.67 -4.68
CA GLN A 240 -8.76 4.79 -3.58
C GLN A 240 -7.29 4.94 -3.17
N GLU A 241 -6.96 4.41 -1.99
CA GLU A 241 -5.59 4.17 -1.58
C GLU A 241 -4.98 3.08 -2.49
N LEU A 242 -3.75 3.30 -2.97
CA LEU A 242 -3.15 2.53 -4.06
C LEU A 242 -2.00 1.62 -3.64
N ARG A 243 -1.60 1.63 -2.37
CA ARG A 243 -0.40 0.91 -1.92
C ARG A 243 -0.56 -0.59 -2.14
N PHE A 244 -1.70 -1.18 -1.83
CA PHE A 244 -1.94 -2.60 -2.08
C PHE A 244 -1.68 -3.00 -3.54
N TYR A 245 -2.26 -2.26 -4.49
CA TYR A 245 -2.12 -2.55 -5.92
C TYR A 245 -0.71 -2.26 -6.45
N LYS A 246 -0.04 -1.21 -5.94
CA LYS A 246 1.37 -0.95 -6.27
C LYS A 246 2.29 -2.06 -5.78
N GLU A 247 2.08 -2.55 -4.57
CA GLU A 247 2.91 -3.61 -3.99
C GLU A 247 2.71 -4.93 -4.75
N LYS A 248 1.47 -5.26 -5.20
CA LYS A 248 1.25 -6.37 -6.15
C LYS A 248 2.11 -6.22 -7.40
N LYS A 249 2.05 -5.05 -8.06
CA LYS A 249 2.85 -4.75 -9.26
C LYS A 249 4.34 -4.89 -8.98
N GLU A 250 4.85 -4.34 -7.88
CA GLU A 250 6.27 -4.35 -7.52
C GLU A 250 6.78 -5.77 -7.23
N ILE A 251 6.04 -6.56 -6.44
CA ILE A 251 6.38 -7.95 -6.13
C ILE A 251 6.45 -8.81 -7.41
N LEU A 252 5.46 -8.70 -8.30
CA LEU A 252 5.44 -9.47 -9.55
C LEU A 252 6.53 -9.02 -10.52
N SER A 253 6.79 -7.71 -10.59
CA SER A 253 7.87 -7.17 -11.43
C SER A 253 9.25 -7.61 -10.94
N LEU A 254 9.43 -7.67 -9.61
CA LEU A 254 10.64 -8.20 -8.98
C LEU A 254 10.81 -9.68 -9.31
N ALA A 255 9.76 -10.49 -9.17
CA ALA A 255 9.78 -11.91 -9.51
C ALA A 255 10.18 -12.16 -10.98
N LEU A 256 9.56 -11.43 -11.92
CA LEU A 256 9.93 -11.52 -13.34
C LEU A 256 11.39 -11.14 -13.57
N SER A 257 11.86 -10.04 -12.96
CA SER A 257 13.22 -9.56 -13.14
C SER A 257 14.27 -10.58 -12.66
N GLN A 258 13.98 -11.28 -11.56
CA GLN A 258 14.83 -12.36 -11.06
C GLN A 258 14.85 -13.56 -12.03
N ILE A 259 13.69 -13.99 -12.54
CA ILE A 259 13.61 -15.08 -13.53
C ILE A 259 14.40 -14.74 -14.81
N TYR A 260 14.24 -13.53 -15.35
CA TYR A 260 14.97 -13.12 -16.56
C TYR A 260 16.49 -13.03 -16.32
N SER A 261 16.90 -12.58 -15.13
CA SER A 261 18.32 -12.52 -14.78
C SER A 261 18.94 -13.92 -14.71
N ASP A 262 18.22 -14.89 -14.15
CA ASP A 262 18.65 -16.30 -14.07
C ASP A 262 18.69 -16.99 -15.45
N GLN A 263 17.80 -16.62 -16.37
CA GLN A 263 17.84 -17.11 -17.76
C GLN A 263 19.04 -16.57 -18.54
N VAL A 264 19.43 -15.31 -18.32
CA VAL A 264 20.60 -14.71 -18.99
C VAL A 264 21.90 -15.31 -18.45
N THR A 265 21.99 -15.61 -17.15
CA THR A 265 23.17 -16.25 -16.56
C THR A 265 23.28 -17.73 -16.92
N SER A 266 22.17 -18.47 -17.00
CA SER A 266 22.19 -19.87 -17.46
C SER A 266 22.52 -20.00 -18.96
N SER A 267 21.93 -19.16 -19.82
CA SER A 267 22.22 -19.18 -21.27
C SER A 267 23.67 -18.79 -21.61
N SER A 268 24.26 -17.83 -20.89
CA SER A 268 25.67 -17.46 -21.07
C SER A 268 26.64 -18.54 -20.57
N THR A 269 26.24 -19.37 -19.60
CA THR A 269 27.03 -20.53 -19.15
C THR A 269 26.95 -21.68 -20.16
N ASP A 270 25.78 -21.91 -20.75
CA ASP A 270 25.58 -22.94 -21.78
C ASP A 270 26.30 -22.60 -23.10
N GLU A 271 26.36 -21.32 -23.50
CA GLU A 271 27.17 -20.88 -24.66
C GLU A 271 28.68 -21.08 -24.43
N GLN A 272 29.17 -20.87 -23.21
CA GLN A 272 30.58 -21.14 -22.87
C GLN A 272 30.89 -22.65 -22.88
N MET A 273 29.98 -23.51 -22.41
CA MET A 273 30.17 -24.97 -22.53
C MET A 273 30.07 -25.46 -23.97
N GLY A 274 29.15 -24.94 -24.77
CA GLY A 274 29.00 -25.30 -26.19
C GLY A 274 30.23 -24.98 -27.05
N LEU A 275 30.94 -23.89 -26.75
CA LEU A 275 32.19 -23.52 -27.43
C LEU A 275 33.38 -24.39 -27.04
N THR A 276 33.39 -24.99 -25.83
CA THR A 276 34.47 -25.90 -25.42
C THR A 276 34.37 -27.30 -26.04
N LEU A 277 33.18 -27.71 -26.50
CA LEU A 277 32.96 -29.02 -27.13
C LEU A 277 33.16 -29.02 -28.66
N SER A 278 33.15 -27.85 -29.31
CA SER A 278 33.36 -27.72 -30.77
C SER A 278 34.86 -27.65 -31.17
N GLY A 279 35.77 -27.62 -30.19
CA GLY A 279 37.22 -27.48 -30.41
C GLY A 279 38.02 -28.78 -30.53
N TYR A 280 37.35 -29.94 -30.53
CA TYR A 280 38.01 -31.25 -30.67
C TYR A 280 37.55 -31.96 -31.95
N HIS A 281 38.05 -31.48 -33.10
CA HIS A 281 38.11 -32.24 -34.34
C HIS A 281 39.50 -32.14 -34.95
#